data_AF-A0A6G3WQH5-F1
#
_entry.id   AF-A0A6G3WQH5-F1
#
_cell.length_a   1.000
_cell.length_b   1.000
_cell.length_c   1.000
_cell.angle_alpha   90.00
_cell.angle_beta   90.00
_cell.angle_gamma   90.00
#
_symmetry.space_group_name_H-M   'P 1'
#
loop_
_entity.id
_entity.type
_entity.pdbx_description
1 polymer ?
#
loop_
_entity_poly.entity_id
_entity_poly.type
_entity_poly.pdbx_seq_one_letter_code
_entity_poly.pdbx_strand_id
1 'polypeptide(L)'
;EGGRIFAQIMHAGRIGHPVLLPDGLVPVSASPVKAEGQVYTHVGPKDFVEPHELTDAEIHATVADFVTASRNAVEAGFDGVELHGANGYLIQQFLAPNTNLRTDAWGGSDEARIRFAVEVVKAVAA
;
A
#
# COMPACT_ATOMS: atom_id res chain seq x y z
N GLU A 1 -20.66 -23.80 5.50
CA GLU A 1 -21.67 -23.03 4.73
C GLU A 1 -22.46 -22.14 5.67
N GLY A 2 -22.91 -20.96 5.22
CA GLY A 2 -23.58 -19.95 6.05
C GLY A 2 -22.66 -18.97 6.79
N GLY A 3 -21.34 -19.05 6.56
CA GLY A 3 -20.37 -18.08 7.09
C GLY A 3 -20.26 -16.83 6.20
N ARG A 4 -19.63 -15.77 6.74
CA ARG A 4 -19.22 -14.59 5.99
C ARG A 4 -17.70 -14.52 5.91
N ILE A 5 -17.15 -14.07 4.80
CA ILE A 5 -15.71 -13.91 4.59
C ILE A 5 -15.41 -12.59 3.88
N PHE A 6 -14.39 -11.88 4.38
CA PHE A 6 -13.90 -10.64 3.79
C PHE A 6 -12.46 -10.84 3.28
N ALA A 7 -12.15 -10.28 2.12
CA ALA A 7 -10.78 -10.26 1.60
C ALA A 7 -10.07 -9.02 2.14
N GLN A 8 -8.94 -9.21 2.83
CA GLN A 8 -8.08 -8.10 3.21
C GLN A 8 -7.21 -7.70 2.01
N ILE A 9 -7.47 -6.53 1.43
CA ILE A 9 -6.73 -5.97 0.29
C ILE A 9 -5.51 -5.23 0.80
N MET A 10 -4.35 -5.58 0.25
CA MET A 10 -3.06 -5.22 0.80
C MET A 10 -2.12 -4.70 -0.29
N HIS A 11 -1.35 -3.67 0.06
CA HIS A 11 -0.18 -3.23 -0.71
C HIS A 11 1.00 -3.04 0.24
N ALA A 12 2.09 -3.80 0.04
CA ALA A 12 3.18 -3.86 1.01
C ALA A 12 3.98 -2.54 1.13
N GLY A 13 3.99 -1.74 0.06
CA GLY A 13 4.74 -0.49 0.01
C GLY A 13 6.24 -0.77 0.20
N ARG A 14 6.89 -0.07 1.16
CA ARG A 14 8.32 -0.26 1.44
C ARG A 14 8.71 -1.60 2.05
N ILE A 15 7.76 -2.41 2.49
CA ILE A 15 8.02 -3.72 3.12
C ILE A 15 8.18 -4.76 2.02
N GLY A 16 9.34 -4.79 1.36
CA GLY A 16 9.63 -5.71 0.27
C GLY A 16 11.04 -5.58 -0.30
N HIS A 17 11.29 -6.32 -1.37
CA HIS A 17 12.57 -6.29 -2.08
C HIS A 17 12.31 -6.51 -3.59
N PRO A 18 13.07 -5.88 -4.51
CA PRO A 18 12.84 -6.00 -5.96
C PRO A 18 12.80 -7.44 -6.47
N VAL A 19 13.54 -8.36 -5.85
CA VAL A 19 13.53 -9.80 -6.19
C VAL A 19 12.18 -10.49 -5.96
N LEU A 20 11.24 -9.87 -5.25
CA LEU A 20 9.87 -10.35 -5.05
C LEU A 20 8.89 -9.77 -6.08
N LEU A 21 9.33 -8.85 -6.93
CA LEU A 21 8.51 -8.11 -7.86
C LEU A 21 8.84 -8.52 -9.31
N PRO A 22 7.90 -8.29 -10.25
CA PRO A 22 8.21 -8.35 -11.69
C PRO A 22 9.43 -7.51 -12.06
N ASP A 23 10.14 -7.94 -13.11
CA ASP A 23 11.34 -7.26 -13.58
C ASP A 23 11.09 -5.76 -13.83
N GLY A 24 12.01 -4.93 -13.32
CA GLY A 24 11.94 -3.47 -13.44
C GLY A 24 11.09 -2.77 -12.37
N LEU A 25 10.38 -3.50 -11.51
CA LEU A 25 9.65 -2.91 -10.40
C LEU A 25 10.49 -2.88 -9.12
N VAL A 26 10.24 -1.85 -8.31
CA VAL A 26 10.87 -1.64 -7.00
C VAL A 26 9.81 -1.40 -5.94
N PRO A 27 10.08 -1.66 -4.65
CA PRO A 27 9.21 -1.23 -3.57
C PRO A 27 8.94 0.28 -3.65
N VAL A 28 7.71 0.68 -3.33
CA VAL A 28 7.25 2.08 -3.39
C VAL A 28 6.73 2.54 -2.03
N SER A 29 6.69 3.84 -1.77
CA SER A 29 6.22 4.39 -0.49
C SER A 29 5.79 5.84 -0.64
N ALA A 30 5.28 6.42 0.45
CA ALA A 30 5.02 7.85 0.58
C ALA A 30 6.31 8.69 0.47
N SER A 31 7.44 8.17 0.98
CA SER A 31 8.77 8.81 0.94
C SER A 31 9.90 7.77 0.90
N PRO A 32 11.14 8.15 0.49
CA PRO A 32 12.27 7.23 0.34
C PRO A 32 12.89 6.90 1.72
N VAL A 33 12.10 6.30 2.60
CA VAL A 33 12.52 5.90 3.95
C VAL A 33 12.60 4.38 3.98
N LYS A 34 13.82 3.83 3.89
CA LYS A 34 14.07 2.39 4.03
C LYS A 34 13.55 1.87 5.37
N ALA A 35 12.92 0.70 5.37
CA ALA A 35 12.54 0.00 6.60
C ALA A 35 13.75 -0.72 7.23
N GLU A 36 13.74 -0.88 8.54
CA GLU A 36 14.76 -1.67 9.25
C GLU A 36 14.45 -3.17 9.14
N GLY A 37 15.50 -3.99 9.03
CA GLY A 37 15.39 -5.45 8.99
C GLY A 37 15.43 -6.05 7.59
N GLN A 38 14.85 -7.25 7.48
CA GLN A 38 14.94 -8.10 6.28
C GLN A 38 13.56 -8.66 5.89
N VAL A 39 13.40 -8.97 4.61
CA VAL A 39 12.28 -9.75 4.07
C VAL A 39 12.80 -11.11 3.59
N TYR A 40 11.99 -12.14 3.80
CA TYR A 40 12.31 -13.47 3.28
C TYR A 40 11.94 -13.55 1.79
N THR A 41 12.85 -14.07 0.97
CA THR A 41 12.66 -14.19 -0.48
C THR A 41 12.95 -15.61 -0.95
N HIS A 42 12.65 -15.90 -2.22
CA HIS A 42 12.95 -17.21 -2.81
C HIS A 42 14.46 -17.51 -2.92
N VAL A 43 15.33 -16.51 -2.73
CA VAL A 43 16.79 -16.65 -2.65
C VAL A 43 17.35 -16.42 -1.23
N GLY A 44 16.50 -16.56 -0.21
CA GLY A 44 16.85 -16.34 1.20
C GLY A 44 16.53 -14.93 1.71
N PRO A 45 16.90 -14.59 2.96
CA PRO A 45 16.64 -13.28 3.52
C PRO A 45 17.42 -12.17 2.79
N LYS A 46 16.76 -11.03 2.56
CA LYS A 46 17.35 -9.83 1.96
C LYS A 46 17.02 -8.62 2.83
N ASP A 47 17.96 -7.71 2.96
CA ASP A 47 17.70 -6.42 3.59
C ASP A 47 16.62 -5.68 2.80
N PHE A 48 15.77 -4.91 3.49
CA PHE A 48 14.90 -3.96 2.79
C PHE A 48 15.74 -2.97 1.97
N VAL A 49 15.15 -2.43 0.92
CA VAL A 49 15.76 -1.38 0.09
C VAL A 49 15.06 -0.04 0.34
N GLU A 50 15.71 1.04 -0.06
CA GLU A 50 15.05 2.34 -0.14
C GLU A 50 13.93 2.27 -1.18
N PRO A 51 12.68 2.62 -0.83
CA PRO A 51 11.57 2.58 -1.77
C PRO A 51 11.59 3.81 -2.69
N HIS A 52 11.00 3.67 -3.87
CA HIS A 52 10.66 4.80 -4.73
C HIS A 52 9.53 5.63 -4.10
N GLU A 53 9.70 6.95 -4.09
CA GLU A 53 8.66 7.89 -3.64
C GLU A 53 7.61 8.03 -4.74
N LEU A 54 6.36 7.66 -4.45
CA LEU A 54 5.29 7.75 -5.44
C LEU A 54 5.07 9.19 -5.89
N THR A 55 4.94 9.39 -7.19
CA THR A 55 4.45 10.63 -7.78
C THR A 55 2.93 10.73 -7.62
N ASP A 56 2.38 11.93 -7.78
CA ASP A 56 0.93 12.17 -7.74
C ASP A 56 0.14 11.25 -8.70
N ALA A 57 0.64 11.08 -9.93
CA ALA A 57 0.05 10.19 -10.92
C ALA A 57 0.10 8.72 -10.49
N GLU A 58 1.21 8.27 -9.89
CA GLU A 58 1.34 6.90 -9.39
C GLU A 58 0.47 6.65 -8.14
N ILE A 59 0.24 7.66 -7.31
CA ILE A 59 -0.70 7.58 -6.19
C ILE A 59 -2.11 7.34 -6.71
N HIS A 60 -2.55 8.12 -7.70
CA HIS A 60 -3.86 7.93 -8.32
C HIS A 60 -4.00 6.56 -9.02
N ALA A 61 -2.95 6.10 -9.69
CA ALA A 61 -2.92 4.74 -10.26
C ALA A 61 -3.04 3.67 -9.16
N THR A 62 -2.32 3.83 -8.04
CA THR A 62 -2.38 2.92 -6.90
C THR A 62 -3.80 2.86 -6.29
N VAL A 63 -4.49 3.99 -6.19
CA VAL A 63 -5.91 4.01 -5.77
C VAL A 63 -6.78 3.18 -6.72
N ALA A 64 -6.57 3.28 -8.03
CA ALA A 64 -7.29 2.48 -9.02
C ALA A 64 -6.96 0.97 -8.91
N ASP A 65 -5.74 0.62 -8.53
CA ASP A 65 -5.34 -0.76 -8.28
C ASP A 65 -6.08 -1.35 -7.06
N PHE A 66 -6.25 -0.58 -5.98
CA PHE A 66 -7.10 -0.99 -4.85
C PHE A 66 -8.54 -1.25 -5.28
N VAL A 67 -9.14 -0.38 -6.10
CA VAL A 67 -10.50 -0.57 -6.64
C VAL A 67 -10.59 -1.85 -7.45
N THR A 68 -9.62 -2.07 -8.34
CA THR A 68 -9.57 -3.27 -9.19
C THR A 68 -9.45 -4.54 -8.35
N ALA A 69 -8.55 -4.55 -7.37
CA ALA A 69 -8.38 -5.68 -6.46
C ALA A 69 -9.64 -5.96 -5.62
N SER A 70 -10.32 -4.90 -5.15
CA SER A 70 -11.57 -5.04 -4.39
C SER A 70 -12.71 -5.59 -5.24
N ARG A 71 -12.85 -5.15 -6.50
CA ARG A 71 -13.83 -5.71 -7.45
C ARG A 71 -13.56 -7.17 -7.71
N ASN A 72 -12.31 -7.54 -7.98
CA ASN A 72 -11.91 -8.93 -8.19
C ASN A 72 -12.23 -9.81 -6.97
N ALA A 73 -12.08 -9.30 -5.75
CA ALA A 73 -12.44 -10.03 -4.54
C ALA A 73 -13.95 -10.29 -4.45
N VAL A 74 -14.78 -9.28 -4.75
CA VAL A 74 -16.24 -9.46 -4.77
C VAL A 74 -16.67 -10.42 -5.88
N GLU A 75 -16.08 -10.31 -7.08
CA GLU A 75 -16.32 -11.23 -8.20
C GLU A 75 -15.91 -12.67 -7.87
N ALA A 76 -14.87 -12.85 -7.06
CA ALA A 76 -14.43 -14.15 -6.56
C ALA A 76 -15.35 -14.74 -5.47
N GLY A 77 -16.37 -14.00 -5.02
CA GLY A 77 -17.39 -14.47 -4.07
C GLY A 77 -17.13 -14.12 -2.61
N PHE A 78 -16.22 -13.18 -2.30
CA PHE A 78 -16.12 -12.63 -0.96
C PHE A 78 -17.34 -11.75 -0.62
N ASP A 79 -17.78 -11.77 0.64
CA ASP A 79 -18.90 -10.95 1.12
C ASP A 79 -18.55 -9.46 1.24
N GLY A 80 -17.27 -9.13 1.18
CA GLY A 80 -16.77 -7.78 1.11
C GLY A 80 -15.25 -7.72 1.23
N VAL A 81 -14.73 -6.51 1.42
CA VAL A 81 -13.29 -6.25 1.51
C VAL A 81 -12.94 -5.46 2.77
N GLU A 82 -11.74 -5.71 3.29
CA GLU A 82 -11.10 -4.90 4.31
C GLU A 82 -9.86 -4.25 3.68
N LEU A 83 -9.68 -2.94 3.84
CA LEU A 83 -8.49 -2.24 3.36
C LEU A 83 -7.40 -2.29 4.44
N HIS A 84 -6.24 -2.87 4.13
CA HIS A 84 -5.18 -3.02 5.12
C HIS A 84 -4.45 -1.70 5.41
N GLY A 85 -4.99 -0.94 6.37
CA GLY A 85 -4.48 0.34 6.85
C GLY A 85 -3.44 0.30 7.97
N ALA A 86 -2.80 -0.85 8.23
CA ALA A 86 -2.06 -1.10 9.45
C ALA A 86 -0.73 -1.86 9.21
N ASN A 87 -0.05 -2.25 10.29
CA ASN A 87 1.18 -3.07 10.32
C ASN A 87 2.36 -2.58 9.47
N GLY A 88 2.42 -1.28 9.18
CA GLY A 88 3.52 -0.63 8.47
C GLY A 88 3.43 -0.74 6.95
N TYR A 89 2.31 -1.16 6.38
CA TYR A 89 2.07 -1.26 4.94
C TYR A 89 1.63 0.05 4.31
N LEU A 90 1.43 0.10 2.98
CA LEU A 90 1.42 1.35 2.21
C LEU A 90 0.46 2.42 2.76
N ILE A 91 -0.78 2.05 3.11
CA ILE A 91 -1.73 3.00 3.69
C ILE A 91 -1.18 3.59 5.00
N GLN A 92 -0.64 2.76 5.90
CA GLN A 92 -0.02 3.27 7.14
C GLN A 92 1.25 4.08 6.85
N GLN A 93 2.00 3.75 5.80
CA GLN A 93 3.19 4.52 5.42
C GLN A 93 2.84 5.97 5.04
N PHE A 94 1.68 6.21 4.44
CA PHE A 94 1.15 7.57 4.22
C PHE A 94 0.64 8.21 5.52
N LEU A 95 0.00 7.45 6.41
CA LEU A 95 -0.55 7.97 7.67
C LEU A 95 0.52 8.39 8.69
N ALA A 96 1.67 7.71 8.71
CA ALA A 96 2.66 7.88 9.77
C ALA A 96 3.71 8.95 9.43
N PRO A 97 3.97 9.91 10.35
CA PRO A 97 4.88 11.04 10.09
C PRO A 97 6.36 10.63 9.99
N ASN A 98 6.73 9.42 10.44
CA ASN A 98 8.09 8.91 10.33
C ASN A 98 8.37 8.20 8.99
N THR A 99 7.35 7.99 8.16
CA THR A 99 7.45 7.32 6.85
C THR A 99 6.90 8.16 5.70
N ASN A 100 6.06 9.15 6.00
CA ASN A 100 5.58 10.16 5.06
C ASN A 100 6.24 11.50 5.41
N LEU A 101 7.30 11.82 4.67
CA LEU A 101 8.06 13.05 4.79
C LEU A 101 7.72 14.04 3.65
N ARG A 102 6.63 13.78 2.93
CA ARG A 102 6.22 14.62 1.80
C ARG A 102 5.81 16.01 2.26
N THR A 103 5.90 16.95 1.32
CA THR A 103 5.52 18.36 1.52
C THR A 103 4.43 18.82 0.54
N ASP A 104 3.84 17.87 -0.20
CA ASP A 104 2.79 18.11 -1.18
C ASP A 104 1.39 17.77 -0.62
N ALA A 105 0.39 17.62 -1.49
CA ALA A 105 -1.00 17.33 -1.10
C ALA A 105 -1.18 16.01 -0.32
N TRP A 106 -0.14 15.15 -0.28
CA TRP A 106 -0.16 13.82 0.31
C TRP A 106 0.66 13.70 1.60
N GLY A 107 1.29 14.78 2.10
CA GLY A 107 1.98 14.76 3.39
C GLY A 107 2.20 16.15 4.01
N GLY A 108 2.96 16.19 5.11
CA GLY A 108 3.19 17.41 5.89
C GLY A 108 2.12 17.66 6.97
N SER A 109 0.87 17.95 6.57
CA SER A 109 -0.25 18.11 7.52
C SER A 109 -0.95 16.78 7.84
N ASP A 110 -1.72 16.73 8.93
CA ASP A 110 -2.55 15.55 9.25
C ASP A 110 -3.56 15.25 8.14
N GLU A 111 -4.21 16.29 7.60
CA GLU A 111 -5.16 16.16 6.50
C GLU A 111 -4.51 15.57 5.24
N ALA A 112 -3.31 16.04 4.90
CA ALA A 112 -2.58 15.55 3.74
C ALA A 112 -2.12 14.08 3.92
N ARG A 113 -1.66 13.69 5.11
CA ARG A 113 -1.30 12.30 5.42
C ARG A 113 -2.51 11.35 5.36
N ILE A 114 -3.67 11.82 5.82
CA ILE A 114 -4.92 11.06 5.82
C ILE A 114 -5.51 10.91 4.40
N ARG A 115 -5.22 11.86 3.50
CA ARG A 115 -5.80 11.94 2.15
C ARG A 115 -5.76 10.60 1.41
N PHE A 116 -4.59 9.96 1.33
CA PHE A 116 -4.43 8.70 0.60
C PHE A 116 -5.39 7.62 1.13
N ALA A 117 -5.44 7.41 2.45
CA ALA A 117 -6.33 6.42 3.05
C ALA A 117 -7.81 6.72 2.76
N VAL A 118 -8.22 7.99 2.86
CA VAL A 118 -9.60 8.41 2.58
C VAL A 118 -9.94 8.25 1.09
N GLU A 119 -9.04 8.57 0.18
CA GLU A 119 -9.27 8.41 -1.26
C GLU A 119 -9.40 6.94 -1.65
N VAL A 120 -8.56 6.05 -1.10
CA VAL A 120 -8.71 4.60 -1.29
C VAL A 120 -10.07 4.10 -0.79
N VAL A 121 -10.48 4.48 0.44
CA VAL A 121 -11.77 4.07 1.01
C VAL A 121 -12.93 4.58 0.16
N LYS A 122 -12.91 5.86 -0.23
CA LYS A 122 -13.97 6.45 -1.06
C LYS A 122 -14.07 5.78 -2.43
N ALA A 123 -12.94 5.50 -3.07
CA ALA A 123 -12.91 4.89 -4.39
C ALA A 123 -13.41 3.43 -4.36
N VAL A 124 -13.06 2.67 -3.32
CA VAL A 124 -13.48 1.27 -3.16
C VAL A 124 -14.96 1.17 -2.79
N ALA A 125 -15.50 2.13 -2.03
CA ALA A 125 -16.90 2.14 -1.61
C ALA A 125 -17.89 2.71 -2.65
N ALA A 126 -17.39 3.25 -3.78
CA ALA A 126 -18.20 3.87 -4.84
C ALA A 126 -18.75 2.84 -5.84
#